data_AF-A0A016U267-F1
#
_entry.id   AF-A0A016U267-F1
#
_cell.length_a   1.000
_cell.length_b   1.000
_cell.length_c   1.000
_cell.angle_alpha   90.00
_cell.angle_beta   90.00
_cell.angle_gamma   90.00
#
_symmetry.space_group_name_H-M   'P 1'
#
loop_
_entity.id
_entity.type
_entity.pdbx_description
1 polymer ?
#
loop_
_entity_poly.entity_id
_entity_poly.type
_entity_poly.pdbx_seq_one_letter_code
_entity_poly.pdbx_strand_id
1 'polypeptide(L)'
;MLSALIDSPRQSPGVCTRSKRLLRVRPGMFLCSRVLRRAGRIPLSNRLGFVPDQRGSSESAPEATGDVLTFLDSHCECTEGWLEPMLDRIKENRKAVVCPVIDVINDRTFQYQKGLDMFRGGFNWNLQFRWYAMPTEMAKQRLQDPSSPIPSPTMAGGLFSMDRHYFEELGTYDHGMDIWGGENLEISFRIWQCGGRVEILPCSHVGHIFRHVSPHDVPGKSSGKILDGNMVRVAEVWMDEWKHLFYKLAPQTAKLRNAVDMSERMELRRRLQCKSFRWYLENVFTDHHMPMEGDFFGRIHFPGGIANSTCLAWALASSGIKKATQSPCKEKPDKTQVIGCCRLFMVVSFQISVGTKPYCMVNRPGEPGTKKHRLNMSPCTLGSDHWQFWIYTSDGRLKSDEHMCLSATQVIHTNGEWAVQLKECAGYDIERWDYNRRRRTFKHRKSGLCLTQRGLEMEKQDNLSPPTLSYCSRGVEEQIWSLKSVEWKPENL
;
A
#
# COMPACT_ATOMS: atom_id res chain seq x y z
N MET A 1 -3.65 31.17 48.61
CA MET A 1 -4.75 30.18 48.46
C MET A 1 -5.92 30.85 47.77
N LEU A 2 -6.07 30.69 46.46
CA LEU A 2 -7.35 30.80 45.80
C LEU A 2 -7.30 29.88 44.58
N SER A 3 -8.06 28.79 44.71
CA SER A 3 -8.28 27.74 43.71
C SER A 3 -9.12 28.31 42.57
N ALA A 4 -8.74 28.03 41.34
CA ALA A 4 -9.61 28.18 40.17
C ALA A 4 -9.74 26.80 39.51
N LEU A 5 -10.87 26.15 39.81
CA LEU A 5 -11.41 25.03 39.07
C LEU A 5 -11.59 25.44 37.61
N ILE A 6 -10.91 24.74 36.69
CA ILE A 6 -11.16 24.87 35.26
C ILE A 6 -11.99 23.66 34.84
N ASP A 7 -13.28 23.91 34.65
CA ASP A 7 -14.20 22.98 34.01
C ASP A 7 -13.73 22.64 32.59
N SER A 8 -13.64 21.34 32.32
CA SER A 8 -13.30 20.78 31.02
C SER A 8 -14.50 20.92 30.08
N PRO A 9 -14.40 21.62 28.93
CA PRO A 9 -15.47 21.56 27.94
C PRO A 9 -15.46 20.17 27.29
N ARG A 10 -16.62 19.51 27.34
CA ARG A 10 -16.89 18.25 26.62
C ARG A 10 -16.45 18.40 25.17
N GLN A 11 -15.48 17.58 24.78
CA GLN A 11 -15.00 17.48 23.41
C GLN A 11 -16.06 16.77 22.57
N SER A 12 -16.51 17.41 21.50
CA SER A 12 -17.18 16.71 20.40
C SER A 12 -16.13 15.92 19.61
N PRO A 13 -16.24 14.57 19.52
CA PRO A 13 -15.35 13.76 18.69
C PRO A 13 -15.57 14.08 17.20
N GLY A 14 -14.50 14.10 16.39
CA GLY A 14 -14.59 14.07 14.92
C GLY A 14 -14.38 15.38 14.15
N VAL A 15 -13.82 16.44 14.76
CA VAL A 15 -13.41 17.65 14.02
C VAL A 15 -11.92 17.89 14.24
N CYS A 16 -11.17 18.17 13.16
CA CYS A 16 -9.76 18.64 13.18
C CYS A 16 -9.65 20.01 13.86
N THR A 17 -10.11 20.14 15.10
CA THR A 17 -10.11 21.36 15.90
C THR A 17 -9.59 21.03 17.29
N ARG A 18 -8.28 20.86 17.41
CA ARG A 18 -7.59 20.84 18.71
C ARG A 18 -6.14 21.30 18.60
N SER A 19 -5.94 22.60 18.81
CA SER A 19 -4.89 23.22 19.64
C SER A 19 -4.79 24.71 19.28
N LYS A 20 -5.77 25.52 19.72
CA LYS A 20 -5.59 26.99 19.80
C LYS A 20 -4.75 27.31 21.04
N ARG A 21 -3.47 26.95 21.02
CA ARG A 21 -2.43 27.62 21.83
C ARG A 21 -1.30 28.05 20.90
N LEU A 22 -1.55 29.19 20.25
CA LEU A 22 -0.59 30.17 19.68
C LEU A 22 0.69 29.63 19.02
N LEU A 23 0.58 29.27 17.74
CA LEU A 23 1.49 29.76 16.70
C LEU A 23 0.64 30.59 15.73
N ARG A 24 0.67 31.93 15.87
CA ARG A 24 -0.04 32.85 14.97
C ARG A 24 0.67 32.89 13.62
N VAL A 25 0.24 32.07 12.66
CA VAL A 25 0.56 32.28 11.24
C VAL A 25 -0.60 33.10 10.64
N ARG A 26 -0.32 34.31 10.17
CA ARG A 26 -1.33 35.23 9.57
C ARG A 26 -1.75 34.72 8.19
N PRO A 27 -3.02 34.82 7.79
CA PRO A 27 -3.49 34.34 6.50
C PRO A 27 -3.07 35.31 5.40
N GLY A 28 -2.34 34.79 4.43
CA GLY A 28 -1.91 35.47 3.21
C GLY A 28 -1.34 34.42 2.28
N MET A 29 -1.57 34.56 0.98
CA MET A 29 -1.14 33.64 -0.07
C MET A 29 0.35 33.29 0.08
N PHE A 30 0.67 32.17 0.73
CA PHE A 30 2.04 31.75 0.95
C PHE A 30 2.47 30.84 -0.20
N LEU A 31 2.99 31.44 -1.27
CA LEU A 31 4.22 30.84 -1.81
C LEU A 31 5.18 30.72 -0.63
N CYS A 32 5.92 29.61 -0.57
CA CYS A 32 6.97 29.26 0.39
C CYS A 32 8.07 30.36 0.50
N SER A 33 7.70 31.54 0.96
CA SER A 33 8.46 32.79 0.86
C SER A 33 8.99 33.24 2.21
N ARG A 34 8.31 32.85 3.31
CA ARG A 34 8.86 33.01 4.66
C ARG A 34 9.93 31.97 5.02
N VAL A 35 9.89 30.77 4.43
CA VAL A 35 10.96 29.78 4.56
C VAL A 35 12.26 30.32 3.94
N LEU A 36 12.18 31.01 2.80
CA LEU A 36 13.35 31.54 2.11
C LEU A 36 14.17 32.57 2.92
N ARG A 37 13.58 33.29 3.88
CA ARG A 37 14.35 34.22 4.76
C ARG A 37 15.13 33.53 5.87
N ARG A 38 14.86 32.24 6.13
CA ARG A 38 15.60 31.38 7.09
C ARG A 38 16.23 30.16 6.40
N ALA A 39 16.29 30.18 5.06
CA ALA A 39 16.79 29.05 4.29
C ALA A 39 18.33 29.02 4.35
N GLY A 40 18.88 28.06 5.06
CA GLY A 40 20.25 27.61 4.86
C GLY A 40 20.33 26.82 3.56
N ARG A 41 21.34 27.09 2.73
CA ARG A 41 21.63 26.28 1.53
C ARG A 41 22.93 25.55 1.78
N ILE A 42 22.89 24.22 1.79
CA ILE A 42 24.06 23.37 1.95
C ILE A 42 24.39 22.76 0.57
N PRO A 43 25.34 23.32 -0.18
CA PRO A 43 25.78 22.73 -1.44
C PRO A 43 26.61 21.47 -1.18
N LEU A 44 26.24 20.36 -1.81
CA LEU A 44 27.03 19.13 -1.81
C LEU A 44 28.23 19.27 -2.75
N SER A 45 29.42 18.86 -2.30
CA SER A 45 30.70 19.07 -2.99
C SER A 45 30.86 18.28 -4.30
N ASN A 46 30.07 17.23 -4.51
CA ASN A 46 30.04 16.42 -5.74
C ASN A 46 28.59 16.25 -6.23
N ARG A 47 28.40 16.12 -7.56
CA ARG A 47 27.12 15.62 -8.13
C ARG A 47 26.95 14.15 -7.74
N LEU A 48 26.38 13.92 -6.57
CA LEU A 48 26.15 12.59 -6.00
C LEU A 48 24.92 11.87 -6.58
N GLY A 49 24.46 12.25 -7.78
CA GLY A 49 23.14 11.86 -8.30
C GLY A 49 22.01 12.51 -7.50
N PHE A 50 20.77 12.38 -7.98
CA PHE A 50 19.60 12.85 -7.24
C PHE A 50 19.44 11.96 -6.00
N VAL A 51 20.02 12.39 -4.87
CA VAL A 51 19.80 11.84 -3.53
C VAL A 51 19.07 12.91 -2.70
N PRO A 52 17.80 13.25 -2.99
CA PRO A 52 17.15 14.31 -2.22
C PRO A 52 16.82 13.82 -0.81
N ASP A 53 16.50 12.53 -0.64
CA ASP A 53 15.86 12.09 0.59
C ASP A 53 16.74 11.27 1.54
N GLN A 54 17.90 10.74 1.11
CA GLN A 54 18.70 9.86 1.97
C GLN A 54 20.03 10.45 2.40
N ARG A 55 21.05 10.51 1.53
CA ARG A 55 22.33 11.15 1.87
C ARG A 55 22.16 12.64 2.07
N GLY A 56 21.39 13.34 1.22
CA GLY A 56 21.06 14.75 1.45
C GLY A 56 20.39 14.96 2.81
N SER A 57 19.41 14.14 3.15
CA SER A 57 18.74 14.17 4.47
C SER A 57 19.66 13.78 5.63
N SER A 58 20.47 12.73 5.50
CA SER A 58 21.43 12.30 6.54
C SER A 58 22.58 13.28 6.73
N GLU A 59 23.01 13.97 5.67
CA GLU A 59 24.07 14.99 5.73
C GLU A 59 23.53 16.36 6.19
N SER A 60 22.26 16.67 5.91
CA SER A 60 21.62 17.92 6.35
C SER A 60 20.94 17.83 7.71
N ALA A 61 20.55 16.64 8.17
CA ALA A 61 19.94 16.45 9.49
C ALA A 61 20.84 16.92 10.66
N PRO A 62 22.17 16.70 10.65
CA PRO A 62 23.06 17.25 11.68
C PRO A 62 23.12 18.79 11.71
N GLU A 63 22.87 19.44 10.58
CA GLU A 63 22.85 20.92 10.47
C GLU A 63 21.50 21.52 10.91
N ALA A 64 20.46 20.69 11.02
CA ALA A 64 19.14 21.11 11.45
C ALA A 64 19.12 21.37 12.97
N THR A 65 18.75 22.60 13.35
CA THR A 65 18.66 23.02 14.76
C THR A 65 17.29 22.81 15.39
N GLY A 66 16.29 22.41 14.61
CA GLY A 66 14.94 22.13 15.10
C GLY A 66 14.84 20.80 15.85
N ASP A 67 13.86 20.69 16.75
CA ASP A 67 13.58 19.46 17.49
C ASP A 67 12.93 18.38 16.59
N VAL A 68 12.23 18.80 15.55
CA VAL A 68 11.54 17.93 14.58
C VAL A 68 12.11 18.14 13.19
N LEU A 69 12.50 17.05 12.54
CA LEU A 69 12.85 17.02 11.13
C LEU A 69 11.57 16.87 10.30
N THR A 70 11.48 17.61 9.19
CA THR A 70 10.38 17.48 8.23
C THR A 70 10.96 17.43 6.83
N PHE A 71 10.74 16.30 6.15
CA PHE A 71 11.21 16.03 4.81
C PHE A 71 10.09 16.31 3.82
N LEU A 72 10.41 17.03 2.75
CA LEU A 72 9.50 17.36 1.66
C LEU A 72 10.23 17.28 0.34
N ASP A 73 9.62 16.63 -0.64
CA ASP A 73 10.08 16.71 -2.02
C ASP A 73 10.05 18.16 -2.54
N SER A 74 10.97 18.46 -3.45
CA SER A 74 11.14 19.80 -4.06
C SER A 74 9.95 20.29 -4.91
N HIS A 75 8.94 19.45 -5.11
CA HIS A 75 7.79 19.68 -5.97
C HIS A 75 6.49 19.37 -5.23
N CYS A 76 6.34 19.99 -4.05
CA CYS A 76 5.17 19.90 -3.18
C CYS A 76 4.51 21.26 -2.93
N GLU A 77 3.22 21.24 -2.60
CA GLU A 77 2.46 22.40 -2.11
C GLU A 77 1.74 22.05 -0.81
N CYS A 78 2.07 22.75 0.27
CA CYS A 78 1.49 22.50 1.59
C CYS A 78 0.15 23.24 1.77
N THR A 79 -0.85 22.57 2.34
CA THR A 79 -2.15 23.19 2.64
C THR A 79 -2.14 23.98 3.95
N GLU A 80 -3.19 24.77 4.21
CA GLU A 80 -3.35 25.43 5.50
C GLU A 80 -3.54 24.38 6.63
N GLY A 81 -2.80 24.55 7.74
CA GLY A 81 -2.91 23.67 8.90
C GLY A 81 -2.21 22.31 8.75
N TRP A 82 -1.35 22.12 7.73
CA TRP A 82 -0.72 20.82 7.47
C TRP A 82 0.29 20.39 8.55
N LEU A 83 0.98 21.33 9.20
CA LEU A 83 2.14 21.02 10.04
C LEU A 83 1.75 20.79 11.50
N GLU A 84 0.79 21.56 12.02
CA GLU A 84 0.37 21.51 13.42
C GLU A 84 -0.07 20.10 13.88
N PRO A 85 -0.89 19.34 13.12
CA PRO A 85 -1.25 17.97 13.49
C PRO A 85 -0.04 17.03 13.55
N MET A 86 0.95 17.24 12.68
CA MET A 86 2.17 16.42 12.65
C MET A 86 3.03 16.68 13.90
N LEU A 87 3.23 17.95 14.24
CA LEU A 87 4.01 18.33 15.43
C LEU A 87 3.31 17.91 16.73
N ASP A 88 2.00 18.10 16.82
CA ASP A 88 1.22 17.67 17.99
C ASP A 88 1.31 16.15 18.19
N ARG A 89 1.26 15.38 17.10
CA ARG A 89 1.39 13.91 17.19
C ARG A 89 2.77 13.44 17.63
N ILE A 90 3.84 14.05 17.13
CA ILE A 90 5.22 13.74 17.55
C ILE A 90 5.43 14.11 19.02
N LYS A 91 4.82 15.22 19.47
CA LYS A 91 4.87 15.62 20.88
C LYS A 91 4.18 14.61 21.80
N GLU A 92 3.04 14.05 21.39
CA GLU A 92 2.35 12.99 22.13
C GLU A 92 3.15 11.68 22.15
N ASN A 93 3.77 11.34 21.03
CA ASN A 93 4.57 10.14 20.90
C ASN A 93 5.81 10.43 20.05
N ARG A 94 6.95 10.62 20.73
CA ARG A 94 8.24 10.89 20.09
C ARG A 94 8.65 9.84 19.05
N LYS A 95 8.17 8.59 19.21
CA LYS A 95 8.45 7.47 18.30
C LYS A 95 7.44 7.33 17.15
N ALA A 96 6.51 8.28 17.00
CA ALA A 96 5.62 8.35 15.86
C ALA A 96 6.31 9.10 14.70
N VAL A 97 6.46 8.42 13.58
CA VAL A 97 6.87 9.00 12.30
C VAL A 97 5.61 9.27 11.50
N VAL A 98 5.34 10.54 11.22
CA VAL A 98 4.03 10.98 10.73
C VAL A 98 4.12 11.49 9.31
N CYS A 99 3.19 11.04 8.47
CA CYS A 99 3.07 11.41 7.06
C CYS A 99 1.79 12.22 6.85
N PRO A 100 1.79 13.24 5.98
CA PRO A 100 0.56 13.86 5.52
C PRO A 100 -0.21 12.92 4.58
N VAL A 101 -1.50 13.19 4.37
CA VAL A 101 -2.19 12.73 3.17
C VAL A 101 -1.57 13.45 1.97
N ILE A 102 -1.10 12.65 1.00
CA ILE A 102 -0.46 13.17 -0.20
C ILE A 102 -1.54 13.41 -1.26
N ASP A 103 -1.83 14.68 -1.50
CA ASP A 103 -2.76 15.13 -2.53
C ASP A 103 -2.04 15.16 -3.90
N VAL A 104 -2.81 15.11 -4.99
CA VAL A 104 -2.25 15.01 -6.34
C VAL A 104 -2.24 16.38 -7.00
N ILE A 105 -1.07 16.84 -7.42
CA ILE A 105 -0.92 17.98 -8.32
C ILE A 105 -0.68 17.42 -9.72
N ASN A 106 -1.56 17.74 -10.67
CA ASN A 106 -1.43 17.25 -12.03
C ASN A 106 -0.17 17.81 -12.71
N ASP A 107 0.69 16.95 -13.25
CA ASP A 107 1.99 17.32 -13.84
C ASP A 107 1.92 18.24 -15.07
N ARG A 108 0.77 18.30 -15.75
CA ARG A 108 0.56 19.12 -16.96
C ARG A 108 -0.20 20.41 -16.67
N THR A 109 -1.28 20.30 -15.91
CA THR A 109 -2.21 21.41 -15.64
C THR A 109 -1.95 22.10 -14.31
N PHE A 110 -1.13 21.50 -13.44
CA PHE A 110 -0.89 21.93 -12.06
C PHE A 110 -2.17 22.02 -11.21
N GLN A 111 -3.26 21.40 -11.67
CA GLN A 111 -4.49 21.34 -10.90
C GLN A 111 -4.29 20.51 -9.64
N TYR A 112 -4.60 21.12 -8.49
CA TYR A 112 -4.62 20.45 -7.19
C TYR A 112 -5.88 19.57 -7.05
N GLN A 113 -5.69 18.31 -6.71
CA GLN A 113 -6.75 17.34 -6.48
C GLN A 113 -6.52 16.68 -5.13
N LYS A 114 -7.50 16.84 -4.23
CA LYS A 114 -7.46 16.22 -2.90
C LYS A 114 -7.33 14.70 -3.05
N GLY A 115 -6.37 14.13 -2.33
CA GLY A 115 -6.14 12.70 -2.24
C GLY A 115 -7.25 11.98 -1.48
N LEU A 116 -7.26 10.65 -1.58
CA LEU A 116 -8.20 9.81 -0.86
C LEU A 116 -7.62 9.47 0.52
N ASP A 117 -8.37 9.77 1.57
CA ASP A 117 -8.03 9.55 2.99
C ASP A 117 -8.30 8.11 3.48
N MET A 118 -8.45 7.18 2.53
CA MET A 118 -8.77 5.78 2.78
C MET A 118 -7.68 4.79 2.32
N PHE A 119 -6.47 5.28 2.05
CA PHE A 119 -5.35 4.48 1.59
C PHE A 119 -4.20 4.52 2.58
N ARG A 120 -3.42 3.46 2.58
CA ARG A 120 -2.17 3.34 3.34
C ARG A 120 -1.09 2.67 2.51
N GLY A 121 0.15 2.91 2.89
CA GLY A 121 1.29 2.33 2.21
C GLY A 121 1.45 0.84 2.53
N GLY A 122 1.77 0.06 1.51
CA GLY A 122 2.25 -1.30 1.63
C GLY A 122 3.29 -1.59 0.55
N PHE A 123 3.54 -2.87 0.32
CA PHE A 123 4.47 -3.35 -0.70
C PHE A 123 3.99 -4.67 -1.30
N ASN A 124 4.51 -5.00 -2.48
CA ASN A 124 4.33 -6.29 -3.13
C ASN A 124 5.59 -7.17 -2.93
N TRP A 125 5.58 -8.42 -3.40
CA TRP A 125 6.66 -9.40 -3.25
C TRP A 125 7.98 -8.96 -3.88
N ASN A 126 7.93 -8.05 -4.86
CA ASN A 126 9.09 -7.44 -5.50
C ASN A 126 9.61 -6.20 -4.75
N LEU A 127 9.14 -5.95 -3.52
CA LEU A 127 9.53 -4.79 -2.71
C LEU A 127 9.26 -3.47 -3.41
N GLN A 128 8.17 -3.40 -4.16
CA GLN A 128 7.68 -2.14 -4.72
C GLN A 128 6.62 -1.57 -3.80
N PHE A 129 6.75 -0.28 -3.50
CA PHE A 129 5.72 0.44 -2.78
C PHE A 129 4.38 0.44 -3.54
N ARG A 130 3.30 0.26 -2.79
CA ARG A 130 1.92 0.27 -3.29
C ARG A 130 1.01 0.99 -2.31
N TRP A 131 0.01 1.69 -2.86
CA TRP A 131 -1.10 2.21 -2.08
C TRP A 131 -2.20 1.15 -2.03
N TYR A 132 -2.56 0.72 -0.83
CA TYR A 132 -3.67 -0.21 -0.61
C TYR A 132 -4.81 0.49 0.10
N ALA A 133 -6.05 0.16 -0.28
CA ALA A 133 -7.21 0.57 0.47
C ALA A 133 -7.14 0.00 1.90
N MET A 134 -7.65 0.75 2.87
CA MET A 134 -7.72 0.25 4.25
C MET A 134 -8.65 -0.99 4.33
N PRO A 135 -8.31 -1.98 5.18
CA PRO A 135 -9.21 -3.09 5.48
C PRO A 135 -10.59 -2.60 5.94
N THR A 136 -11.63 -3.35 5.59
CA THR A 136 -13.02 -3.01 5.90
C THR A 136 -13.25 -2.67 7.38
N GLU A 137 -12.67 -3.44 8.31
CA GLU A 137 -12.82 -3.19 9.74
C GLU A 137 -12.12 -1.90 10.19
N MET A 138 -10.93 -1.61 9.65
CA MET A 138 -10.22 -0.34 9.91
C MET A 138 -11.00 0.85 9.35
N ALA A 139 -11.54 0.73 8.13
CA ALA A 139 -12.38 1.75 7.52
C ALA A 139 -13.64 2.02 8.35
N LYS A 140 -14.31 0.98 8.87
CA LYS A 140 -15.48 1.13 9.76
C LYS A 140 -15.14 1.83 11.07
N GLN A 141 -14.00 1.49 11.69
CA GLN A 141 -13.56 2.15 12.92
C GLN A 141 -13.33 3.65 12.69
N ARG A 142 -12.75 4.02 11.55
CA ARG A 142 -12.56 5.43 11.15
C ARG A 142 -13.85 6.21 10.91
N LEU A 143 -14.97 5.54 10.65
CA LEU A 143 -16.27 6.24 10.57
C LEU A 143 -16.66 6.86 11.91
N GLN A 144 -16.11 6.36 13.02
CA GLN A 144 -16.35 6.91 14.37
C GLN A 144 -15.49 8.15 14.62
N ASP A 145 -14.24 8.13 14.16
CA ASP A 145 -13.32 9.27 14.21
C ASP A 145 -12.48 9.35 12.92
N PRO A 146 -12.92 10.16 11.93
CA PRO A 146 -12.20 10.32 10.67
C PRO A 146 -10.83 11.02 10.82
N SER A 147 -10.64 11.75 11.93
CA SER A 147 -9.42 12.52 12.20
C SER A 147 -8.30 11.70 12.82
N SER A 148 -8.61 10.48 13.27
CA SER A 148 -7.64 9.62 13.95
C SER A 148 -6.44 9.30 13.04
N PRO A 149 -5.21 9.19 13.59
CA PRO A 149 -4.06 8.70 12.84
C PRO A 149 -4.32 7.32 12.22
N ILE A 150 -3.80 7.10 11.00
CA ILE A 150 -3.91 5.82 10.28
C ILE A 150 -2.58 5.09 10.38
N PRO A 151 -2.49 3.92 11.05
CA PRO A 151 -1.28 3.11 11.02
C PRO A 151 -0.99 2.61 9.61
N SER A 152 0.22 2.90 9.10
CA SER A 152 0.65 2.53 7.76
C SER A 152 1.82 1.55 7.82
N PRO A 153 1.72 0.35 7.21
CA PRO A 153 2.82 -0.62 7.14
C PRO A 153 4.11 -0.01 6.58
N THR A 154 3.98 0.82 5.55
CA THR A 154 5.08 1.55 4.94
C THR A 154 4.67 2.98 4.62
N MET A 155 5.64 3.85 4.36
CA MET A 155 5.42 5.20 3.81
C MET A 155 5.98 5.32 2.40
N ALA A 156 5.53 6.37 1.68
CA ALA A 156 6.04 6.67 0.35
C ALA A 156 7.52 7.13 0.37
N GLY A 157 7.97 7.79 1.44
CA GLY A 157 9.36 8.20 1.64
C GLY A 157 9.55 9.72 1.60
N GLY A 158 9.10 10.40 0.53
CA GLY A 158 9.47 11.81 0.31
C GLY A 158 8.77 12.87 1.18
N LEU A 159 7.79 12.50 2.01
CA LEU A 159 7.01 13.45 2.82
C LEU A 159 6.69 12.87 4.21
N PHE A 160 7.43 13.28 5.23
CA PHE A 160 7.17 12.89 6.63
C PHE A 160 7.84 13.84 7.63
N SER A 161 7.39 13.79 8.88
CA SER A 161 8.04 14.45 10.02
C SER A 161 8.37 13.44 11.12
N MET A 162 9.47 13.70 11.83
CA MET A 162 9.98 12.82 12.89
C MET A 162 10.82 13.61 13.89
N ASP A 163 10.81 13.20 15.15
CA ASP A 163 11.74 13.71 16.17
C ASP A 163 13.20 13.51 15.74
N ARG A 164 14.01 14.59 15.80
CA ARG A 164 15.39 14.59 15.31
C ARG A 164 16.26 13.58 16.07
N HIS A 165 16.13 13.55 17.39
CA HIS A 165 16.90 12.60 18.21
C HIS A 165 16.47 11.15 17.96
N TYR A 166 15.19 10.91 17.70
CA TYR A 166 14.72 9.56 17.34
C TYR A 166 15.26 9.13 15.97
N PHE A 167 15.38 10.05 15.01
CA PHE A 167 16.03 9.78 13.72
C PHE A 167 17.51 9.38 13.88
N GLU A 168 18.24 10.10 14.75
CA GLU A 168 19.63 9.77 15.12
C GLU A 168 19.73 8.42 15.84
N GLU A 169 18.87 8.16 16.83
CA GLU A 169 18.80 6.91 17.59
C GLU A 169 18.55 5.69 16.70
N LEU A 170 17.66 5.84 15.70
CA LEU A 170 17.41 4.79 14.73
C LEU A 170 18.60 4.57 13.80
N GLY A 171 19.58 5.48 13.74
CA GLY A 171 20.77 5.36 12.90
C GLY A 171 20.66 6.05 11.54
N THR A 172 19.83 7.10 11.43
CA THR A 172 19.57 7.90 10.21
C THR A 172 19.23 7.04 9.00
N TYR A 173 19.39 7.47 7.75
CA TYR A 173 19.33 6.56 6.61
C TYR A 173 20.56 5.64 6.53
N ASP A 174 20.41 4.53 5.80
CA ASP A 174 21.52 3.64 5.49
C ASP A 174 22.48 4.29 4.49
N HIS A 175 23.67 4.69 4.94
CA HIS A 175 24.68 5.34 4.11
C HIS A 175 25.17 4.48 2.92
N GLY A 176 24.98 3.15 3.00
CA GLY A 176 25.33 2.24 1.92
C GLY A 176 24.30 2.20 0.78
N MET A 177 23.15 2.88 0.91
CA MET A 177 22.20 3.04 -0.19
C MET A 177 22.67 4.11 -1.19
N ASP A 178 22.36 3.90 -2.47
CA ASP A 178 22.79 4.78 -3.56
C ASP A 178 21.59 5.32 -4.34
N ILE A 179 21.63 6.63 -4.64
CA ILE A 179 20.67 7.38 -5.46
C ILE A 179 19.20 7.28 -5.00
N TRP A 180 18.51 6.19 -5.36
CA TRP A 180 17.06 6.08 -5.21
C TRP A 180 16.59 4.63 -5.16
N GLY A 181 15.60 4.38 -4.30
CA GLY A 181 14.79 3.17 -4.26
C GLY A 181 15.10 2.28 -3.06
N GLY A 182 14.05 1.89 -2.33
CA GLY A 182 14.10 0.93 -1.22
C GLY A 182 14.19 1.57 0.16
N GLU A 183 14.56 2.84 0.26
CA GLU A 183 14.73 3.54 1.53
C GLU A 183 13.46 3.70 2.32
N ASN A 184 12.37 3.96 1.62
CA ASN A 184 11.07 4.13 2.21
C ASN A 184 10.62 2.82 2.88
N LEU A 185 10.98 1.66 2.30
CA LEU A 185 10.76 0.34 2.90
C LEU A 185 11.71 0.07 4.06
N GLU A 186 13.01 0.32 3.88
CA GLU A 186 14.05 0.13 4.90
C GLU A 186 13.69 0.86 6.19
N ILE A 187 13.44 2.17 6.11
CA ILE A 187 13.16 2.97 7.28
C ILE A 187 11.80 2.61 7.87
N SER A 188 10.79 2.27 7.04
CA SER A 188 9.48 1.82 7.55
C SER A 188 9.60 0.52 8.35
N PHE A 189 10.34 -0.46 7.83
CA PHE A 189 10.59 -1.73 8.50
C PHE A 189 11.35 -1.52 9.80
N ARG A 190 12.39 -0.68 9.77
CA ARG A 190 13.18 -0.31 10.95
C ARG A 190 12.33 0.37 12.01
N ILE A 191 11.57 1.41 11.66
CA ILE A 191 10.70 2.12 12.61
C ILE A 191 9.76 1.13 13.31
N TRP A 192 9.03 0.31 12.55
CA TRP A 192 8.07 -0.63 13.13
C TRP A 192 8.74 -1.73 13.95
N GLN A 193 9.76 -2.39 13.41
CA GLN A 193 10.42 -3.50 14.10
C GLN A 193 11.19 -3.03 15.34
N CYS A 194 11.68 -1.79 15.37
CA CYS A 194 12.45 -1.23 16.50
C CYS A 194 11.59 -0.39 17.47
N GLY A 195 10.26 -0.58 17.45
CA GLY A 195 9.35 -0.09 18.49
C GLY A 195 8.78 1.32 18.27
N GLY A 196 8.92 1.88 17.07
CA GLY A 196 8.22 3.07 16.61
C GLY A 196 6.96 2.76 15.83
N ARG A 197 6.37 3.79 15.20
CA ARG A 197 5.15 3.67 14.40
C ARG A 197 5.22 4.59 13.20
N VAL A 198 4.66 4.16 12.08
CA VAL A 198 4.45 4.99 10.89
C VAL A 198 2.96 5.28 10.77
N GLU A 199 2.59 6.56 10.75
CA GLU A 199 1.19 7.00 10.81
C GLU A 199 0.89 8.05 9.73
N ILE A 200 -0.22 7.91 9.01
CA ILE A 200 -0.75 8.94 8.10
C ILE A 200 -1.76 9.78 8.87
N LEU A 201 -1.63 11.10 8.82
CA LEU A 201 -2.51 12.03 9.54
C LEU A 201 -3.54 12.65 8.59
N PRO A 202 -4.84 12.30 8.70
CA PRO A 202 -5.88 12.76 7.78
C PRO A 202 -6.12 14.27 7.79
N CYS A 203 -5.77 14.96 8.87
CA CYS A 203 -5.90 16.42 8.97
C CYS A 203 -4.72 17.16 8.30
N SER A 204 -3.63 16.49 7.95
CA SER A 204 -2.46 17.08 7.31
C SER A 204 -2.48 16.74 5.81
N HIS A 205 -2.53 17.76 4.95
CA HIS A 205 -2.55 17.57 3.50
C HIS A 205 -1.39 18.31 2.83
N VAL A 206 -0.66 17.61 1.96
CA VAL A 206 0.39 18.17 1.12
C VAL A 206 0.23 17.65 -0.30
N GLY A 207 0.11 18.56 -1.27
CA GLY A 207 0.06 18.21 -2.68
C GLY A 207 1.44 17.84 -3.20
N HIS A 208 1.52 16.83 -4.06
CA HIS A 208 2.74 16.36 -4.71
C HIS A 208 2.53 16.18 -6.21
N ILE A 209 3.55 16.54 -7.01
CA ILE A 209 3.54 16.29 -8.46
C ILE A 209 4.06 14.88 -8.76
N PHE A 210 3.13 13.95 -8.99
CA PHE A 210 3.46 12.60 -9.42
C PHE A 210 3.88 12.58 -10.89
N ARG A 211 5.10 12.13 -11.17
CA ARG A 211 5.65 12.04 -12.54
C ARG A 211 5.53 10.62 -13.09
N HIS A 212 5.38 10.50 -14.40
CA HIS A 212 5.30 9.21 -15.09
C HIS A 212 6.66 8.50 -15.25
N VAL A 213 7.76 9.27 -15.30
CA VAL A 213 9.13 8.77 -15.46
C VAL A 213 10.04 9.65 -14.61
N SER A 214 11.06 9.04 -13.99
CA SER A 214 12.09 9.80 -13.31
C SER A 214 12.84 10.65 -14.35
N PRO A 215 12.92 11.98 -14.19
CA PRO A 215 13.57 12.87 -15.15
C PRO A 215 15.11 12.89 -15.05
N HIS A 216 15.70 12.00 -14.24
CA HIS A 216 17.11 12.03 -13.90
C HIS A 216 17.88 10.88 -14.55
N ASP A 217 18.87 11.24 -15.37
CA ASP A 217 19.87 10.30 -15.88
C ASP A 217 20.75 9.82 -14.73
N VAL A 218 20.99 8.50 -14.65
CA VAL A 218 21.94 7.89 -13.72
C VAL A 218 23.29 7.78 -14.45
N PRO A 219 24.29 8.65 -14.18
CA PRO A 219 25.53 8.63 -14.92
C PRO A 219 26.34 7.37 -14.58
N GLY A 220 26.69 6.56 -15.58
CA GLY A 220 27.68 5.47 -15.46
C GLY A 220 27.25 4.19 -14.73
N LYS A 221 26.00 4.09 -14.23
CA LYS A 221 25.44 2.86 -13.65
C LYS A 221 24.02 2.64 -14.20
N SER A 222 23.66 1.40 -14.52
CA SER A 222 22.27 1.09 -14.83
C SER A 222 21.41 1.30 -13.58
N SER A 223 20.29 2.02 -13.72
CA SER A 223 19.31 2.25 -12.63
C SER A 223 18.88 0.96 -11.94
N GLY A 224 18.77 -0.14 -12.70
CA GLY A 224 18.47 -1.47 -12.18
C GLY A 224 19.51 -2.00 -11.19
N LYS A 225 20.82 -1.88 -11.48
CA LYS A 225 21.87 -2.40 -10.58
C LYS A 225 21.95 -1.64 -9.26
N ILE A 226 21.66 -0.33 -9.28
CA ILE A 226 21.57 0.49 -8.08
C ILE A 226 20.39 0.07 -7.23
N LEU A 227 19.21 -0.04 -7.84
CA LEU A 227 17.99 -0.47 -7.18
C LEU A 227 18.16 -1.87 -6.57
N ASP A 228 18.75 -2.80 -7.32
CA ASP A 228 19.06 -4.15 -6.84
C ASP A 228 19.98 -4.11 -5.62
N GLY A 229 21.02 -3.29 -5.65
CA GLY A 229 21.93 -3.09 -4.52
C GLY A 229 21.19 -2.60 -3.26
N ASN A 230 20.34 -1.58 -3.38
CA ASN A 230 19.56 -1.08 -2.25
C ASN A 230 18.57 -2.14 -1.73
N MET A 231 17.89 -2.86 -2.62
CA MET A 231 16.91 -3.88 -2.22
C MET A 231 17.56 -5.08 -1.52
N VAL A 232 18.79 -5.46 -1.87
CA VAL A 232 19.56 -6.45 -1.09
C VAL A 232 19.73 -6.00 0.36
N ARG A 233 20.05 -4.71 0.58
CA ARG A 233 20.20 -4.15 1.93
C ARG A 233 18.91 -4.23 2.72
N VAL A 234 17.77 -3.89 2.09
CA VAL A 234 16.45 -4.03 2.72
C VAL A 234 16.17 -5.48 3.10
N ALA A 235 16.32 -6.39 2.14
CA ALA A 235 15.93 -7.78 2.29
C ALA A 235 16.80 -8.53 3.31
N GLU A 236 18.12 -8.38 3.25
CA GLU A 236 19.03 -9.07 4.17
C GLU A 236 18.93 -8.57 5.60
N VAL A 237 18.74 -7.27 5.80
CA VAL A 237 18.74 -6.69 7.16
C VAL A 237 17.38 -6.85 7.82
N TRP A 238 16.26 -6.73 7.09
CA TRP A 238 14.94 -6.52 7.70
C TRP A 238 13.88 -7.58 7.42
N MET A 239 14.08 -8.50 6.47
CA MET A 239 13.03 -9.43 6.03
C MET A 239 13.15 -10.88 6.52
N ASP A 240 14.21 -11.21 7.26
CA ASP A 240 14.44 -12.57 7.77
C ASP A 240 14.29 -13.65 6.68
N GLU A 241 13.46 -14.68 6.88
CA GLU A 241 13.23 -15.74 5.88
C GLU A 241 12.44 -15.27 4.63
N TRP A 242 11.68 -14.17 4.69
CA TRP A 242 10.90 -13.68 3.55
C TRP A 242 11.75 -13.08 2.43
N LYS A 243 13.03 -12.81 2.68
CA LYS A 243 13.98 -12.43 1.62
C LYS A 243 14.10 -13.50 0.53
N HIS A 244 13.89 -14.77 0.86
CA HIS A 244 13.97 -15.86 -0.10
C HIS A 244 12.86 -15.79 -1.15
N LEU A 245 11.66 -15.33 -0.76
CA LEU A 245 10.59 -15.06 -1.72
C LEU A 245 11.02 -13.95 -2.68
N PHE A 246 11.52 -12.84 -2.16
CA PHE A 246 11.99 -11.72 -2.97
C PHE A 246 13.07 -12.17 -3.98
N TYR A 247 14.09 -12.90 -3.52
CA TYR A 247 15.16 -13.40 -4.39
C TYR A 247 14.70 -14.43 -5.41
N LYS A 248 13.64 -15.19 -5.12
CA LYS A 248 13.05 -16.10 -6.09
C LYS A 248 12.43 -15.33 -7.26
N LEU A 249 11.82 -14.18 -6.98
CA LEU A 249 11.24 -13.30 -8.00
C LEU A 249 12.29 -12.42 -8.69
N ALA A 250 13.36 -12.08 -7.98
CA ALA A 250 14.46 -11.25 -8.45
C ALA A 250 15.82 -12.00 -8.36
N PRO A 251 16.03 -13.05 -9.19
CA PRO A 251 17.22 -13.90 -9.10
C PRO A 251 18.53 -13.18 -9.46
N GLN A 252 18.46 -12.08 -10.22
CA GLN A 252 19.65 -11.27 -10.53
C GLN A 252 20.12 -10.48 -9.30
N THR A 253 19.18 -9.95 -8.52
CA THR A 253 19.44 -9.25 -7.26
C THR A 253 20.08 -10.17 -6.23
N ALA A 254 19.67 -11.44 -6.18
CA ALA A 254 20.24 -12.45 -5.28
C ALA A 254 21.76 -12.63 -5.43
N LYS A 255 22.30 -12.44 -6.65
CA LYS A 255 23.73 -12.58 -6.93
C LYS A 255 24.58 -11.50 -6.27
N LEU A 256 23.97 -10.36 -5.91
CA LEU A 256 24.67 -9.24 -5.28
C LEU A 256 24.78 -9.38 -3.76
N ARG A 257 24.12 -10.37 -3.15
CA ARG A 257 24.08 -10.59 -1.70
C ARG A 257 25.47 -10.59 -1.04
N ASN A 258 26.43 -11.27 -1.66
CA ASN A 258 27.78 -11.42 -1.11
C ASN A 258 28.69 -10.22 -1.43
N ALA A 259 28.25 -9.32 -2.29
CA ALA A 259 29.05 -8.17 -2.75
C ALA A 259 28.76 -6.89 -1.94
N VAL A 260 27.69 -6.87 -1.14
CA VAL A 260 27.24 -5.69 -0.41
C VAL A 260 27.50 -5.90 1.09
N ASP A 261 28.30 -5.02 1.71
CA ASP A 261 28.52 -5.05 3.15
C ASP A 261 27.35 -4.40 3.90
N MET A 262 26.75 -5.15 4.82
CA MET A 262 25.58 -4.76 5.62
C MET A 262 25.83 -4.95 7.12
N SER A 263 27.09 -5.19 7.52
CA SER A 263 27.50 -5.48 8.89
C SER A 263 27.02 -4.42 9.89
N GLU A 264 27.24 -3.15 9.57
CA GLU A 264 26.83 -2.01 10.41
C GLU A 264 25.31 -2.00 10.66
N ARG A 265 24.51 -2.26 9.62
CA ARG A 265 23.04 -2.23 9.70
C ARG A 265 22.49 -3.44 10.45
N MET A 266 23.11 -4.61 10.29
CA MET A 266 22.78 -5.80 11.08
C MET A 266 23.09 -5.59 12.57
N GLU A 267 24.23 -4.99 12.89
CA GLU A 267 24.61 -4.67 14.27
C GLU A 267 23.68 -3.61 14.89
N LEU A 268 23.28 -2.61 14.12
CA LEU A 268 22.26 -1.64 14.52
C LEU A 268 20.93 -2.34 14.89
N ARG A 269 20.43 -3.25 14.04
CA ARG A 269 19.21 -4.02 14.30
C ARG A 269 19.34 -4.84 15.60
N ARG A 270 20.51 -5.44 15.84
CA ARG A 270 20.81 -6.19 17.08
C ARG A 270 20.82 -5.28 18.30
N ARG A 271 21.51 -4.14 18.23
CA ARG A 271 21.65 -3.16 19.32
C ARG A 271 20.31 -2.55 19.74
N LEU A 272 19.45 -2.27 18.77
CA LEU A 272 18.10 -1.75 19.00
C LEU A 272 17.09 -2.83 19.44
N GLN A 273 17.51 -4.10 19.49
CA GLN A 273 16.67 -5.25 19.87
C GLN A 273 15.36 -5.32 19.08
N CYS A 274 15.46 -5.09 17.76
CA CYS A 274 14.29 -5.03 16.90
C CYS A 274 13.61 -6.39 16.78
N LYS A 275 12.29 -6.36 16.57
CA LYS A 275 11.45 -7.53 16.34
C LYS A 275 11.75 -8.18 14.99
N SER A 276 11.30 -9.42 14.81
CA SER A 276 11.40 -10.14 13.54
C SER A 276 10.43 -9.60 12.49
N PHE A 277 10.68 -9.93 11.24
CA PHE A 277 9.77 -9.65 10.14
C PHE A 277 8.46 -10.44 10.27
N ARG A 278 8.51 -11.65 10.86
CA ARG A 278 7.30 -12.40 11.23
C ARG A 278 6.40 -11.57 12.14
N TRP A 279 6.96 -10.99 13.20
CA TRP A 279 6.21 -10.11 14.09
C TRP A 279 5.62 -8.91 13.34
N TYR A 280 6.37 -8.31 12.41
CA TYR A 280 5.89 -7.21 11.59
C TYR A 280 4.66 -7.61 10.74
N LEU A 281 4.69 -8.78 10.08
CA LEU A 281 3.55 -9.26 9.30
C LEU A 281 2.33 -9.59 10.19
N GLU A 282 2.56 -10.18 11.36
CA GLU A 282 1.49 -10.58 12.29
C GLU A 282 0.87 -9.39 13.07
N ASN A 283 1.61 -8.28 13.26
CA ASN A 283 1.18 -7.18 14.16
C ASN A 283 1.01 -5.83 13.46
N VAL A 284 1.71 -5.59 12.34
CA VAL A 284 1.70 -4.31 11.64
C VAL A 284 0.97 -4.43 10.31
N PHE A 285 1.41 -5.36 9.45
CA PHE A 285 0.82 -5.54 8.12
C PHE A 285 -0.10 -6.76 8.06
N THR A 286 -1.13 -6.82 8.90
CA THR A 286 -1.92 -8.05 9.15
C THR A 286 -2.78 -8.56 7.98
N ASP A 287 -3.03 -7.71 6.99
CA ASP A 287 -3.70 -7.99 5.71
C ASP A 287 -2.69 -8.12 4.56
N HIS A 288 -1.41 -8.33 4.87
CA HIS A 288 -0.37 -8.56 3.88
C HIS A 288 -0.72 -9.74 2.96
N HIS A 289 -0.03 -9.74 1.83
CA HIS A 289 -0.15 -10.76 0.80
C HIS A 289 1.11 -11.61 0.71
N MET A 290 1.89 -11.72 1.79
CA MET A 290 3.07 -12.61 1.82
C MET A 290 2.63 -14.02 2.26
N PRO A 291 3.25 -15.10 1.74
CA PRO A 291 2.97 -16.44 2.20
C PRO A 291 3.39 -16.61 3.66
N MET A 292 2.52 -17.21 4.47
CA MET A 292 2.79 -17.61 5.84
C MET A 292 2.94 -19.13 5.95
N GLU A 293 3.38 -19.60 7.11
CA GLU A 293 3.44 -21.03 7.41
C GLU A 293 2.05 -21.66 7.35
N GLY A 294 1.92 -22.76 6.61
CA GLY A 294 0.64 -23.45 6.37
C GLY A 294 -0.13 -22.97 5.14
N ASP A 295 0.25 -21.83 4.55
CA ASP A 295 -0.32 -21.39 3.27
C ASP A 295 0.28 -22.19 2.11
N PHE A 296 -0.54 -22.41 1.08
CA PHE A 296 -0.01 -22.85 -0.21
C PHE A 296 0.51 -21.62 -0.96
N PHE A 297 1.72 -21.72 -1.51
CA PHE A 297 2.28 -20.76 -2.46
C PHE A 297 2.68 -21.50 -3.73
N GLY A 298 2.23 -21.03 -4.88
CA GLY A 298 2.61 -21.61 -6.16
C GLY A 298 1.60 -21.39 -7.27
N ARG A 299 1.54 -22.33 -8.21
CA ARG A 299 0.72 -22.22 -9.42
C ARG A 299 -0.53 -23.08 -9.32
N ILE A 300 -1.61 -22.60 -9.93
CA ILE A 300 -2.89 -23.30 -10.02
C ILE A 300 -3.05 -23.79 -11.45
N HIS A 301 -2.88 -25.09 -11.66
CA HIS A 301 -2.84 -25.72 -12.98
C HIS A 301 -4.21 -26.25 -13.37
N PHE A 302 -4.59 -26.02 -14.62
CA PHE A 302 -5.68 -26.67 -15.31
C PHE A 302 -5.11 -27.72 -16.29
N PRO A 303 -5.47 -29.00 -16.16
CA PRO A 303 -4.90 -30.08 -16.98
C PRO A 303 -5.46 -30.15 -18.41
N GLY A 304 -6.68 -29.68 -18.66
CA GLY A 304 -7.39 -29.85 -19.94
C GLY A 304 -7.00 -28.89 -21.07
N GLY A 305 -5.72 -28.47 -21.16
CA GLY A 305 -5.26 -27.46 -22.11
C GLY A 305 -4.39 -27.97 -23.28
N ILE A 306 -4.30 -27.17 -24.35
CA ILE A 306 -3.63 -27.44 -25.65
C ILE A 306 -2.15 -27.86 -25.51
N ALA A 307 -1.50 -27.53 -24.39
CA ALA A 307 -0.08 -27.79 -24.14
C ALA A 307 0.18 -28.36 -22.73
N ASN A 308 -0.55 -29.39 -22.28
CA ASN A 308 -0.32 -30.17 -21.05
C ASN A 308 -0.09 -29.42 -19.70
N SER A 309 -0.18 -28.08 -19.65
CA SER A 309 -0.29 -27.29 -18.42
C SER A 309 -0.67 -25.83 -18.72
N THR A 310 -1.94 -25.49 -18.53
CA THR A 310 -2.40 -24.09 -18.49
C THR A 310 -2.52 -23.66 -17.04
N CYS A 311 -2.13 -22.45 -16.71
CA CYS A 311 -2.14 -21.91 -15.36
C CYS A 311 -3.14 -20.77 -15.23
N LEU A 312 -3.74 -20.67 -14.05
CA LEU A 312 -4.50 -19.50 -13.66
C LEU A 312 -3.53 -18.31 -13.52
N ALA A 313 -3.83 -17.26 -14.25
CA ALA A 313 -2.97 -16.10 -14.37
C ALA A 313 -3.75 -14.81 -14.15
N TRP A 314 -3.03 -13.75 -13.83
CA TRP A 314 -3.58 -12.40 -13.83
C TRP A 314 -2.70 -11.49 -14.67
N ALA A 315 -3.28 -10.45 -15.28
CA ALA A 315 -2.54 -9.50 -16.09
C ALA A 315 -2.95 -8.06 -15.77
N LEU A 316 -2.01 -7.14 -15.88
CA LEU A 316 -2.26 -5.70 -15.90
C LEU A 316 -2.54 -5.25 -17.34
N ALA A 317 -3.78 -4.87 -17.65
CA ALA A 317 -4.08 -4.05 -18.81
C ALA A 317 -3.37 -2.70 -18.64
N SER A 318 -2.58 -2.32 -19.63
CA SER A 318 -1.71 -1.14 -19.61
C SER A 318 -2.41 0.10 -19.03
N SER A 319 -1.66 0.80 -18.20
CA SER A 319 -2.09 1.77 -17.21
C SER A 319 -2.76 3.03 -17.81
N GLY A 320 -4.08 3.04 -17.91
CA GLY A 320 -4.86 4.28 -17.93
C GLY A 320 -5.00 4.86 -16.52
N ILE A 321 -4.67 6.12 -16.29
CA ILE A 321 -4.94 6.84 -15.03
C ILE A 321 -6.43 6.66 -14.67
N LYS A 322 -6.73 6.22 -13.44
CA LYS A 322 -8.12 6.12 -12.97
C LYS A 322 -8.53 7.50 -12.45
N LYS A 323 -9.55 8.11 -13.05
CA LYS A 323 -10.36 9.14 -12.38
C LYS A 323 -11.37 8.44 -11.49
N ALA A 324 -11.57 8.94 -10.27
CA ALA A 324 -12.67 8.51 -9.42
C ALA A 324 -14.01 8.75 -10.14
N THR A 325 -14.86 7.73 -10.25
CA THR A 325 -16.20 7.85 -10.83
C THR A 325 -17.18 8.31 -9.76
N GLN A 326 -17.83 9.45 -10.01
CA GLN A 326 -18.92 10.00 -9.21
C GLN A 326 -20.26 9.37 -9.62
N SER A 327 -21.11 8.97 -8.67
CA SER A 327 -22.48 8.51 -8.96
C SER A 327 -23.53 9.23 -8.10
N PRO A 328 -24.76 9.47 -8.58
CA PRO A 328 -25.78 10.19 -7.81
C PRO A 328 -26.12 9.47 -6.50
N CYS A 329 -26.19 10.21 -5.40
CA CYS A 329 -26.64 9.69 -4.12
C CYS A 329 -28.09 9.19 -4.23
N LYS A 330 -28.39 8.00 -3.68
CA LYS A 330 -29.78 7.50 -3.56
C LYS A 330 -30.38 8.01 -2.24
N GLU A 331 -31.68 8.32 -2.25
CA GLU A 331 -32.41 8.86 -1.07
C GLU A 331 -32.53 7.88 0.11
N LYS A 332 -32.24 6.59 -0.10
CA LYS A 332 -32.15 5.57 0.95
C LYS A 332 -30.76 4.94 0.95
N PRO A 333 -29.97 5.05 2.04
CA PRO A 333 -28.68 4.37 2.14
C PRO A 333 -28.87 2.85 2.12
N ASP A 334 -28.25 2.20 1.15
CA ASP A 334 -27.93 0.78 1.24
C ASP A 334 -26.64 0.60 2.08
N LYS A 335 -26.36 -0.58 2.62
CA LYS A 335 -25.22 -0.91 3.52
C LYS A 335 -23.82 -0.65 2.90
N THR A 336 -23.78 -0.09 1.70
CA THR A 336 -22.62 0.17 0.84
C THR A 336 -22.40 1.68 0.60
N GLN A 337 -23.27 2.52 1.16
CA GLN A 337 -23.16 3.98 1.13
C GLN A 337 -22.81 4.50 2.52
N VAL A 338 -21.59 5.03 2.68
CA VAL A 338 -21.23 5.78 3.88
C VAL A 338 -21.85 7.17 3.75
N ILE A 339 -23.06 7.32 4.28
CA ILE A 339 -23.64 8.63 4.56
C ILE A 339 -23.16 9.02 5.96
N GLY A 340 -22.20 9.96 6.03
CA GLY A 340 -21.92 10.69 7.27
C GLY A 340 -23.11 11.57 7.62
N CYS A 341 -24.15 10.97 8.20
CA CYS A 341 -25.33 11.72 8.65
C CYS A 341 -25.03 12.33 10.03
N CYS A 342 -24.49 13.55 10.02
CA CYS A 342 -24.44 14.39 11.20
C CYS A 342 -25.88 14.79 11.57
N ARG A 343 -26.45 14.16 12.60
CA ARG A 343 -27.71 14.63 13.21
C ARG A 343 -27.36 15.66 14.29
N LEU A 344 -28.03 16.81 14.18
CA LEU A 344 -28.04 17.94 15.11
C LEU A 344 -26.71 18.72 15.20
N PHE A 345 -26.57 19.77 14.39
CA PHE A 345 -26.63 21.17 14.83
C PHE A 345 -26.59 22.07 13.59
N MET A 346 -27.38 23.14 13.65
CA MET A 346 -27.64 24.08 12.56
C MET A 346 -26.37 24.93 12.26
N VAL A 347 -26.22 25.29 10.97
CA VAL A 347 -25.50 26.46 10.41
C VAL A 347 -24.15 26.21 9.66
N VAL A 348 -24.19 26.64 8.39
CA VAL A 348 -23.21 26.75 7.28
C VAL A 348 -22.78 25.48 6.53
N SER A 349 -23.57 25.18 5.49
CA SER A 349 -23.24 24.33 4.36
C SER A 349 -21.98 24.83 3.61
N PHE A 350 -20.97 23.98 3.46
CA PHE A 350 -20.04 24.07 2.33
C PHE A 350 -20.42 22.99 1.32
N GLN A 351 -21.24 23.37 0.34
CA GLN A 351 -21.50 22.57 -0.86
C GLN A 351 -20.34 22.75 -1.83
N ILE A 352 -19.69 21.67 -2.24
CA ILE A 352 -19.00 21.65 -3.54
C ILE A 352 -20.08 21.29 -4.57
N SER A 353 -20.70 22.31 -5.13
CA SER A 353 -21.67 22.18 -6.22
C SER A 353 -20.94 22.12 -7.56
N VAL A 354 -20.81 20.91 -8.13
CA VAL A 354 -20.65 20.75 -9.58
C VAL A 354 -21.94 20.09 -10.08
N GLY A 355 -22.88 20.92 -10.52
CA GLY A 355 -24.17 20.47 -11.06
C GLY A 355 -25.19 20.02 -10.00
N THR A 356 -26.48 20.10 -10.35
CA THR A 356 -27.66 19.97 -9.47
C THR A 356 -27.94 18.57 -8.91
N LYS A 357 -26.95 17.68 -8.84
CA LYS A 357 -27.10 16.34 -8.26
C LYS A 357 -25.96 16.04 -7.27
N PRO A 358 -26.24 15.69 -6.00
CA PRO A 358 -25.21 15.26 -5.07
C PRO A 358 -24.62 13.93 -5.55
N TYR A 359 -23.31 13.91 -5.78
CA TYR A 359 -22.59 12.69 -6.13
C TYR A 359 -21.98 12.08 -4.87
N CYS A 360 -22.27 10.81 -4.62
CA CYS A 360 -21.68 10.00 -3.57
C CYS A 360 -20.56 9.14 -4.16
N MET A 361 -19.44 9.00 -3.44
CA MET A 361 -18.47 7.95 -3.74
C MET A 361 -19.05 6.61 -3.29
N VAL A 362 -19.14 5.65 -4.21
CA VAL A 362 -19.70 4.33 -3.93
C VAL A 362 -18.57 3.32 -4.11
N ASN A 363 -18.24 2.59 -3.05
CA ASN A 363 -17.53 1.33 -3.20
C ASN A 363 -18.59 0.23 -3.13
N ARG A 364 -19.06 -0.23 -4.31
CA ARG A 364 -20.04 -1.32 -4.36
C ARG A 364 -19.33 -2.67 -4.19
N PRO A 365 -19.74 -3.52 -3.24
CA PRO A 365 -19.58 -4.96 -3.38
C PRO A 365 -20.25 -5.38 -4.70
N GLY A 366 -19.51 -6.00 -5.62
CA GLY A 366 -20.03 -6.40 -6.93
C GLY A 366 -19.76 -5.46 -8.10
N GLU A 367 -19.10 -4.31 -7.92
CA GLU A 367 -18.51 -3.64 -9.10
C GLU A 367 -17.37 -4.49 -9.66
N PRO A 368 -17.21 -4.57 -10.99
CA PRO A 368 -16.09 -5.27 -11.61
C PRO A 368 -14.81 -4.80 -10.96
N GLY A 369 -13.93 -5.76 -10.62
CA GLY A 369 -12.53 -5.47 -10.37
C GLY A 369 -12.03 -4.42 -11.36
N THR A 370 -11.20 -3.49 -10.90
CA THR A 370 -10.83 -2.36 -11.76
C THR A 370 -10.34 -2.88 -13.11
N LYS A 371 -10.79 -2.29 -14.23
CA LYS A 371 -10.54 -2.75 -15.63
C LYS A 371 -9.06 -3.01 -15.98
N LYS A 372 -8.14 -2.74 -15.05
CA LYS A 372 -6.70 -2.98 -15.11
C LYS A 372 -6.32 -4.42 -14.81
N HIS A 373 -6.95 -5.11 -13.85
CA HIS A 373 -6.54 -6.47 -13.51
C HIS A 373 -7.49 -7.48 -14.14
N ARG A 374 -6.98 -8.25 -15.10
CA ARG A 374 -7.75 -9.30 -15.77
C ARG A 374 -7.32 -10.65 -15.24
N LEU A 375 -8.31 -11.45 -14.80
CA LEU A 375 -8.12 -12.87 -14.65
C LEU A 375 -8.08 -13.48 -16.04
N ASN A 376 -7.10 -14.32 -16.32
CA ASN A 376 -6.95 -15.02 -17.59
C ASN A 376 -6.40 -16.42 -17.33
N MET A 377 -6.45 -17.25 -18.35
CA MET A 377 -5.65 -18.48 -18.39
C MET A 377 -4.44 -18.23 -19.31
N SER A 378 -3.30 -18.85 -19.01
CA SER A 378 -2.11 -18.76 -19.86
C SER A 378 -1.31 -20.07 -19.79
N PRO A 379 -0.48 -20.39 -20.80
CA PRO A 379 0.50 -21.47 -20.66
C PRO A 379 1.32 -21.29 -19.36
N CYS A 380 1.48 -22.37 -18.59
CA CYS A 380 2.28 -22.33 -17.38
C CYS A 380 3.74 -22.03 -17.74
N THR A 381 4.34 -21.05 -17.08
CA THR A 381 5.76 -20.77 -17.25
C THR A 381 6.60 -21.56 -16.25
N LEU A 382 7.85 -21.85 -16.62
CA LEU A 382 8.85 -22.43 -15.71
C LEU A 382 9.61 -21.36 -14.91
N GLY A 383 9.44 -20.08 -15.25
CA GLY A 383 10.18 -18.95 -14.68
C GLY A 383 9.62 -18.43 -13.35
N SER A 384 10.07 -17.24 -12.95
CA SER A 384 9.60 -16.54 -11.74
C SER A 384 8.49 -15.53 -12.06
N ASP A 385 7.57 -15.94 -12.94
CA ASP A 385 6.43 -15.13 -13.35
C ASP A 385 5.44 -14.96 -12.20
N HIS A 386 5.66 -13.92 -11.40
CA HIS A 386 4.81 -13.53 -10.27
C HIS A 386 3.31 -13.44 -10.61
N TRP A 387 2.97 -13.14 -11.86
CA TRP A 387 1.61 -13.04 -12.36
C TRP A 387 0.88 -14.39 -12.51
N GLN A 388 1.57 -15.51 -12.30
CA GLN A 388 1.00 -16.88 -12.20
C GLN A 388 1.04 -17.46 -10.78
N PHE A 389 1.63 -16.74 -9.83
CA PHE A 389 1.73 -17.19 -8.45
C PHE A 389 0.53 -16.74 -7.63
N TRP A 390 0.07 -17.67 -6.80
CA TRP A 390 -1.07 -17.51 -5.91
C TRP A 390 -0.70 -17.98 -4.52
N ILE A 391 -1.24 -17.29 -3.53
CA ILE A 391 -1.31 -17.78 -2.16
C ILE A 391 -2.71 -18.32 -1.94
N TYR A 392 -2.83 -19.57 -1.49
CA TYR A 392 -4.07 -20.09 -0.94
C TYR A 392 -3.93 -20.18 0.58
N THR A 393 -4.62 -19.26 1.26
CA THR A 393 -4.53 -19.10 2.71
C THR A 393 -5.43 -20.09 3.45
N SER A 394 -5.09 -20.35 4.72
CA SER A 394 -5.88 -21.22 5.60
C SER A 394 -7.35 -20.81 5.77
N ASP A 395 -7.66 -19.52 5.65
CA ASP A 395 -9.04 -18.99 5.69
C ASP A 395 -9.82 -19.17 4.38
N GLY A 396 -9.18 -19.73 3.35
CA GLY A 396 -9.78 -20.07 2.06
C GLY A 396 -9.71 -18.96 1.01
N ARG A 397 -8.83 -17.96 1.14
CA ARG A 397 -8.67 -16.92 0.11
C ARG A 397 -7.56 -17.28 -0.88
N LEU A 398 -7.78 -16.92 -2.14
CA LEU A 398 -6.79 -17.02 -3.21
C LEU A 398 -6.27 -15.63 -3.53
N LYS A 399 -5.05 -15.33 -3.09
CA LYS A 399 -4.44 -14.01 -3.11
C LYS A 399 -3.33 -13.91 -4.16
N SER A 400 -3.20 -12.76 -4.79
CA SER A 400 -2.08 -12.41 -5.67
C SER A 400 -1.14 -11.38 -5.04
N ASP A 401 -0.04 -11.08 -5.73
CA ASP A 401 0.99 -10.12 -5.35
C ASP A 401 0.48 -8.66 -5.19
N GLU A 402 -0.55 -8.27 -5.93
CA GLU A 402 -1.05 -6.89 -6.01
C GLU A 402 -2.27 -6.64 -5.10
N HIS A 403 -2.35 -7.32 -3.96
CA HIS A 403 -3.45 -7.22 -3.00
C HIS A 403 -4.84 -7.63 -3.56
N MET A 404 -4.85 -8.51 -4.57
CA MET A 404 -6.07 -8.97 -5.23
C MET A 404 -6.45 -10.39 -4.77
N CYS A 405 -7.74 -10.58 -4.52
CA CYS A 405 -8.37 -11.87 -4.21
C CYS A 405 -9.19 -12.37 -5.39
N LEU A 406 -9.06 -13.65 -5.70
CA LEU A 406 -10.04 -14.34 -6.56
C LEU A 406 -11.38 -14.32 -5.83
N SER A 407 -12.37 -13.68 -6.44
CA SER A 407 -13.69 -13.47 -5.87
C SER A 407 -14.76 -13.90 -6.86
N ALA A 408 -15.96 -14.18 -6.37
CA ALA A 408 -17.11 -14.36 -7.25
C ALA A 408 -18.29 -13.53 -6.76
N THR A 409 -18.97 -12.85 -7.70
CA THR A 409 -20.10 -11.97 -7.39
C THR A 409 -21.26 -12.24 -8.33
N GLN A 410 -22.48 -11.97 -7.86
CA GLN A 410 -23.66 -12.01 -8.72
C GLN A 410 -23.62 -10.83 -9.69
N VAL A 411 -23.85 -11.12 -10.97
CA VAL A 411 -23.94 -10.10 -12.02
C VAL A 411 -25.25 -9.35 -11.85
N ILE A 412 -25.18 -8.03 -11.80
CA ILE A 412 -26.36 -7.17 -11.67
C ILE A 412 -27.15 -7.26 -12.98
N HIS A 413 -28.48 -7.37 -12.91
CA HIS A 413 -29.41 -7.50 -14.04
C HIS A 413 -29.42 -8.85 -14.77
N THR A 414 -28.83 -9.91 -14.19
CA THR A 414 -29.06 -11.29 -14.63
C THR A 414 -29.86 -12.07 -13.58
N ASN A 415 -30.41 -13.23 -13.97
CA ASN A 415 -31.15 -14.13 -13.07
C ASN A 415 -30.22 -14.87 -12.08
N GLY A 416 -29.44 -14.13 -11.27
CA GLY A 416 -28.59 -14.69 -10.22
C GLY A 416 -27.32 -15.39 -10.72
N GLU A 417 -26.85 -15.07 -11.93
CA GLU A 417 -25.60 -15.62 -12.45
C GLU A 417 -24.39 -15.09 -11.67
N TRP A 418 -23.43 -15.97 -11.40
CA TRP A 418 -22.20 -15.63 -10.70
C TRP A 418 -21.03 -15.53 -11.68
N ALA A 419 -20.28 -14.45 -11.58
CA ALA A 419 -19.05 -14.24 -12.35
C ALA A 419 -17.83 -14.26 -11.44
N VAL A 420 -16.78 -14.94 -11.88
CA VAL A 420 -15.45 -14.91 -11.24
C VAL A 420 -14.75 -13.61 -11.64
N GLN A 421 -14.08 -12.98 -10.69
CA GLN A 421 -13.30 -11.77 -10.92
C GLN A 421 -12.14 -11.65 -9.94
N LEU A 422 -11.17 -10.82 -10.29
CA LEU A 422 -10.15 -10.34 -9.35
C LEU A 422 -10.62 -9.05 -8.72
N LYS A 423 -10.72 -9.01 -7.39
CA LYS A 423 -11.04 -7.78 -6.65
C LYS A 423 -10.02 -7.57 -5.53
N GLU A 424 -9.77 -6.32 -5.14
CA GLU A 424 -8.99 -6.01 -3.94
C GLU A 424 -9.56 -6.81 -2.75
N CYS A 425 -8.67 -7.48 -2.02
CA CYS A 425 -9.06 -8.29 -0.87
C CYS A 425 -9.64 -7.39 0.22
N ALA A 426 -10.90 -7.63 0.61
CA ALA A 426 -11.57 -6.81 1.62
C ALA A 426 -12.16 -7.65 2.77
N GLY A 427 -11.94 -8.97 2.74
CA GLY A 427 -12.32 -9.90 3.82
C GLY A 427 -13.77 -10.37 3.74
N TYR A 428 -14.42 -10.22 2.58
CA TYR A 428 -15.81 -10.64 2.39
C TYR A 428 -15.93 -12.13 2.09
N ASP A 429 -17.10 -12.71 2.36
CA ASP A 429 -17.38 -14.14 2.08
C ASP A 429 -17.31 -14.52 0.60
N ILE A 430 -17.44 -13.53 -0.29
CA ILE A 430 -17.32 -13.70 -1.75
C ILE A 430 -15.89 -13.97 -2.24
N GLU A 431 -14.91 -13.86 -1.35
CA GLU A 431 -13.48 -14.12 -1.61
C GLU A 431 -13.07 -15.54 -1.17
N ARG A 432 -13.99 -16.32 -0.58
CA ARG A 432 -13.67 -17.58 0.10
C ARG A 432 -13.97 -18.80 -0.77
N TRP A 433 -13.01 -19.70 -0.84
CA TRP A 433 -13.01 -20.93 -1.63
C TRP A 433 -12.61 -22.12 -0.75
N ASP A 434 -13.26 -23.26 -0.97
CA ASP A 434 -12.90 -24.54 -0.37
C ASP A 434 -12.25 -25.42 -1.42
N TYR A 435 -10.96 -25.71 -1.21
CA TYR A 435 -10.24 -26.66 -2.06
C TYR A 435 -10.34 -28.09 -1.53
N ASN A 436 -10.97 -28.98 -2.30
CA ASN A 436 -10.99 -30.40 -1.99
C ASN A 436 -9.77 -31.10 -2.58
N ARG A 437 -8.80 -31.49 -1.74
CA ARG A 437 -7.55 -32.15 -2.19
C ARG A 437 -7.78 -33.48 -2.94
N ARG A 438 -8.77 -34.28 -2.53
CA ARG A 438 -9.05 -35.58 -3.17
C ARG A 438 -9.67 -35.42 -4.55
N ARG A 439 -10.61 -34.47 -4.68
CA ARG A 439 -11.30 -34.19 -5.95
C ARG A 439 -10.58 -33.17 -6.82
N ARG A 440 -9.60 -32.46 -6.27
CA ARG A 440 -8.88 -31.35 -6.92
C ARG A 440 -9.86 -30.28 -7.45
N THR A 441 -10.83 -29.88 -6.64
CA THR A 441 -11.90 -28.94 -7.04
C THR A 441 -11.91 -27.75 -6.10
N PHE A 442 -12.13 -26.55 -6.66
CA PHE A 442 -12.40 -25.33 -5.88
C PHE A 442 -13.90 -25.06 -5.86
N LYS A 443 -14.49 -25.05 -4.66
CA LYS A 443 -15.89 -24.66 -4.45
C LYS A 443 -15.94 -23.26 -3.84
N HIS A 444 -16.65 -22.34 -4.47
CA HIS A 444 -16.89 -21.02 -3.91
C HIS A 444 -17.88 -21.12 -2.74
N ARG A 445 -17.51 -20.60 -1.56
CA ARG A 445 -18.30 -20.77 -0.33
C ARG A 445 -19.68 -20.12 -0.44
N LYS A 446 -19.76 -18.90 -0.98
CA LYS A 446 -21.01 -18.13 -0.98
C LYS A 446 -22.01 -18.61 -2.02
N SER A 447 -21.56 -18.97 -3.22
CA SER A 447 -22.45 -19.45 -4.29
C SER A 447 -22.69 -20.96 -4.27
N GLY A 448 -21.79 -21.73 -3.65
CA GLY A 448 -21.81 -23.19 -3.68
C GLY A 448 -21.39 -23.80 -5.02
N LEU A 449 -21.00 -22.98 -6.01
CA LEU A 449 -20.59 -23.40 -7.35
C LEU A 449 -19.08 -23.70 -7.40
N CYS A 450 -18.66 -24.50 -8.37
CA CYS A 450 -17.28 -24.88 -8.57
C CYS A 450 -16.61 -24.05 -9.67
N LEU A 451 -15.33 -23.71 -9.46
CA LEU A 451 -14.50 -23.05 -10.46
C LEU A 451 -14.34 -23.99 -11.67
N THR A 452 -14.72 -23.52 -12.84
CA THR A 452 -14.84 -24.34 -14.05
C THR A 452 -14.16 -23.64 -15.22
N GLN A 453 -13.24 -24.32 -15.87
CA GLN A 453 -12.67 -23.89 -17.14
C GLN A 453 -13.31 -24.70 -18.27
N ARG A 454 -14.21 -24.06 -19.03
CA ARG A 454 -14.72 -24.63 -20.27
C ARG A 454 -13.64 -24.49 -21.35
N GLY A 455 -13.66 -25.41 -22.33
CA GLY A 455 -12.63 -25.58 -23.37
C GLY A 455 -11.92 -24.29 -23.80
N LEU A 456 -10.60 -24.38 -23.98
CA LEU A 456 -9.74 -23.26 -24.37
C LEU A 456 -10.00 -22.86 -25.83
N GLU A 457 -11.09 -22.15 -26.09
CA GLU A 457 -11.31 -21.52 -27.40
C GLU A 457 -10.29 -20.38 -27.57
N MET A 458 -9.48 -20.45 -28.63
CA MET A 458 -8.51 -19.41 -28.96
C MET A 458 -9.22 -18.15 -29.44
N GLU A 459 -9.64 -17.28 -28.51
CA GLU A 459 -9.94 -15.90 -28.85
C GLU A 459 -8.62 -15.14 -29.08
N LYS A 460 -8.14 -15.14 -30.32
CA LYS A 460 -6.98 -14.36 -30.82
C LYS A 460 -5.71 -14.47 -29.96
N GLN A 461 -4.84 -15.39 -30.38
CA GLN A 461 -3.38 -15.57 -30.15
C GLN A 461 -2.73 -15.33 -28.76
N ASP A 462 -3.31 -14.61 -27.80
CA ASP A 462 -2.69 -14.34 -26.48
C ASP A 462 -3.68 -14.25 -25.29
N ASN A 463 -4.98 -14.53 -25.48
CA ASN A 463 -5.96 -14.47 -24.37
C ASN A 463 -6.86 -15.72 -24.32
N LEU A 464 -6.52 -16.67 -23.44
CA LEU A 464 -7.46 -17.73 -23.09
C LEU A 464 -8.55 -17.15 -22.17
N SER A 465 -9.79 -17.58 -22.41
CA SER A 465 -10.95 -17.14 -21.64
C SER A 465 -10.80 -17.48 -20.15
N PRO A 466 -11.19 -16.55 -19.25
CA PRO A 466 -11.09 -16.77 -17.81
C PRO A 466 -12.02 -17.90 -17.34
N PRO A 467 -11.72 -18.52 -16.19
CA PRO A 467 -12.60 -19.52 -15.62
C PRO A 467 -13.93 -18.91 -15.18
N THR A 468 -14.96 -19.74 -15.23
CA THR A 468 -16.34 -19.42 -14.86
C THR A 468 -16.79 -20.24 -13.66
N LEU A 469 -18.05 -20.11 -13.24
CA LEU A 469 -18.65 -20.92 -12.20
C LEU A 469 -19.75 -21.82 -12.78
N SER A 470 -19.76 -23.08 -12.37
CA SER A 470 -20.83 -24.02 -12.70
C SER A 470 -21.14 -24.96 -11.53
N TYR A 471 -22.23 -25.74 -11.63
CA TYR A 471 -22.59 -26.69 -10.59
C TYR A 471 -21.48 -27.72 -10.37
N CYS A 472 -21.16 -27.99 -9.11
CA CYS A 472 -20.11 -28.93 -8.75
C CYS A 472 -20.50 -30.36 -9.15
N SER A 473 -19.74 -30.94 -10.07
CA SER A 473 -19.97 -32.28 -10.61
C SER A 473 -18.78 -33.19 -10.32
N ARG A 474 -19.03 -34.46 -10.03
CA ARG A 474 -17.95 -35.43 -9.76
C ARG A 474 -17.34 -35.91 -11.07
N GLY A 475 -16.01 -35.91 -11.16
CA GLY A 475 -15.27 -36.48 -12.30
C GLY A 475 -15.25 -35.61 -13.56
N VAL A 476 -15.71 -34.36 -13.48
CA VAL A 476 -15.67 -33.42 -14.61
C VAL A 476 -14.28 -32.80 -14.72
N GLU A 477 -13.59 -33.04 -15.83
CA GLU A 477 -12.22 -32.58 -16.06
C GLU A 477 -12.09 -31.04 -16.05
N GLU A 478 -13.13 -30.34 -16.53
CA GLU A 478 -13.23 -28.87 -16.54
C GLU A 478 -13.17 -28.23 -15.13
N GLN A 479 -13.40 -29.03 -14.08
CA GLN A 479 -13.41 -28.58 -12.68
C GLN A 479 -12.16 -29.05 -11.90
N ILE A 480 -11.23 -29.75 -12.56
CA ILE A 480 -10.02 -30.26 -11.94
C ILE A 480 -8.92 -29.20 -11.96
N TRP A 481 -8.47 -28.79 -10.77
CA TRP A 481 -7.41 -27.81 -10.55
C TRP A 481 -6.30 -28.42 -9.70
N SER A 482 -5.08 -28.44 -10.22
CA SER A 482 -3.92 -29.00 -9.54
C SER A 482 -3.09 -27.89 -8.92
N LEU A 483 -2.91 -27.94 -7.60
CA LEU A 483 -2.03 -27.03 -6.88
C LEU A 483 -0.57 -27.51 -6.99
N LYS A 484 0.26 -26.74 -7.70
CA LYS A 484 1.70 -26.99 -7.82
C LYS A 484 2.46 -26.04 -6.94
N SER A 485 2.88 -26.56 -5.78
CA SER A 485 3.61 -25.78 -4.79
C SER A 485 4.95 -25.32 -5.35
N VAL A 486 5.33 -24.11 -4.98
CA VAL A 486 6.61 -23.51 -5.27
C VAL A 486 7.21 -23.15 -3.93
N GLU A 487 8.40 -23.63 -3.64
CA GLU A 487 9.04 -23.34 -2.35
C GLU A 487 9.50 -21.90 -2.30
N TRP A 488 8.89 -21.08 -1.45
CA TRP A 488 9.28 -19.68 -1.28
C TRP A 488 10.39 -19.51 -0.22
N LYS A 489 10.61 -20.52 0.61
CA LYS A 489 11.72 -20.63 1.57
C LYS A 489 12.52 -21.92 1.30
N PRO A 490 13.86 -21.92 1.50
CA PRO A 490 14.66 -23.14 1.47
C PRO A 490 14.15 -24.23 2.43
N GLU A 491 14.26 -25.50 2.04
CA GLU A 491 13.81 -26.66 2.84
C GLU A 491 14.55 -26.83 4.18
N ASN A 492 15.76 -26.25 4.32
CA ASN A 492 16.68 -26.48 5.45
C ASN A 492 16.93 -25.25 6.34
N LEU A 493 15.91 -24.44 6.61
CA LEU A 493 15.99 -23.29 7.53
C LEU A 493 15.36 -23.57 8.89
#